data_AF-A0A8S0VDC3-F1
#
_entry.id   AF-A0A8S0VDC3-F1
#
_cell.length_a   1.000
_cell.length_b   1.000
_cell.length_c   1.000
_cell.angle_alpha   90.00
_cell.angle_beta   90.00
_cell.angle_gamma   90.00
#
_symmetry.space_group_name_H-M   'P 1'
#
loop_
_entity.id
_entity.type
_entity.pdbx_description
1 polymer ?
#
loop_
_entity_poly.entity_id
_entity_poly.type
_entity_poly.pdbx_seq_one_letter_code
_entity_poly.pdbx_strand_id
1 'polypeptide(L)'
;MYEVKDPNAIFVFKFRTHFGGGKSTGFGLIYDSVENAKKYEPKYRLIRNGLNTKVEKSRKQLKERKNRAKKIRGVKKVEYAMSL
;
A
#
# COMPACT_ATOMS: atom_id res chain seq x y z
N MET A 1 -27.53 -0.54 8.42
CA MET A 1 -27.19 -1.95 8.16
C MET A 1 -26.15 -2.46 9.16
N TYR A 2 -25.09 -1.69 9.47
CA TYR A 2 -24.26 -1.92 10.65
C TYR A 2 -23.96 -0.58 11.33
N GLU A 3 -23.97 -0.53 12.66
CA GLU A 3 -23.70 0.68 13.44
C GLU A 3 -22.19 0.84 13.64
N VAL A 4 -21.53 1.40 12.63
CA VAL A 4 -20.08 1.61 12.64
C VAL A 4 -19.79 3.06 13.00
N LYS A 5 -18.91 3.28 13.98
CA LYS A 5 -18.56 4.63 14.46
C LYS A 5 -17.75 5.44 13.44
N ASP A 6 -16.82 4.80 12.74
CA ASP A 6 -15.98 5.45 11.72
C ASP A 6 -16.10 4.72 10.37
N PRO A 7 -16.62 5.39 9.32
CA PRO A 7 -16.68 4.85 7.97
C PRO A 7 -15.32 4.42 7.40
N ASN A 8 -14.21 5.00 7.89
CA ASN A 8 -12.86 4.66 7.45
C ASN A 8 -12.42 3.25 7.89
N ALA A 9 -13.15 2.62 8.82
CA ALA A 9 -12.92 1.24 9.23
C ALA A 9 -13.61 0.21 8.30
N ILE A 10 -14.28 0.67 7.23
CA ILE A 10 -15.00 -0.18 6.28
C ILE A 10 -14.18 -0.33 5.00
N PHE A 11 -13.90 -1.57 4.61
CA PHE A 11 -13.14 -1.91 3.40
C PHE A 11 -13.95 -2.80 2.49
N VAL A 12 -14.15 -2.36 1.25
CA VAL A 12 -14.90 -3.13 0.25
C VAL A 12 -14.04 -3.35 -0.98
N PHE A 13 -13.96 -4.60 -1.46
CA PHE A 13 -13.03 -4.98 -2.51
C PHE A 13 -13.52 -6.15 -3.37
N LYS A 14 -12.82 -6.36 -4.50
CA LYS A 14 -13.05 -7.46 -5.46
C LYS A 14 -14.51 -7.54 -5.92
N PHE A 15 -15.08 -6.38 -6.27
CA PHE A 15 -16.37 -6.34 -6.95
C PHE A 15 -16.23 -6.90 -8.37
N ARG A 16 -17.12 -7.83 -8.71
CA ARG A 16 -17.29 -8.39 -10.05
C ARG A 16 -18.76 -8.36 -10.42
N THR A 17 -19.07 -7.74 -11.54
CA THR A 17 -20.41 -7.69 -12.11
C THR A 17 -20.69 -8.97 -12.91
N HIS A 18 -21.91 -9.50 -12.80
CA HIS A 18 -22.36 -10.61 -13.62
C HIS A 18 -22.58 -10.18 -15.08
N PHE A 19 -22.38 -11.12 -16.01
CA PHE A 19 -22.71 -10.88 -17.42
C PHE A 19 -24.22 -10.62 -17.57
N GLY A 20 -24.59 -9.63 -18.38
CA GLY A 20 -25.97 -9.12 -18.47
C GLY A 20 -26.34 -8.08 -17.42
N GLY A 21 -25.46 -7.77 -16.46
CA GLY A 21 -25.68 -6.71 -15.46
C GLY A 21 -26.65 -7.08 -14.34
N GLY A 22 -27.20 -6.08 -13.65
CA GLY A 22 -28.21 -6.25 -12.58
C GLY A 22 -27.69 -6.77 -11.23
N LYS A 23 -26.58 -7.51 -11.21
CA LYS A 23 -25.96 -8.00 -9.97
C LYS A 23 -24.44 -7.86 -10.00
N SER A 24 -23.87 -7.39 -8.89
CA SER A 24 -22.43 -7.40 -8.64
C SER A 24 -22.15 -8.05 -7.29
N THR A 25 -21.12 -8.87 -7.22
CA THR A 25 -20.67 -9.53 -6.00
C THR A 25 -19.31 -9.00 -5.58
N GLY A 26 -19.11 -8.74 -4.29
CA GLY A 26 -17.84 -8.30 -3.73
C GLY A 26 -17.72 -8.74 -2.26
N PHE A 27 -16.61 -8.35 -1.63
CA PHE A 27 -16.35 -8.63 -0.22
C PHE A 27 -16.27 -7.33 0.55
N GLY A 28 -16.77 -7.35 1.79
CA GLY A 28 -16.70 -6.23 2.74
C GLY A 28 -16.13 -6.69 4.08
N LEU A 29 -15.19 -5.93 4.62
CA LEU A 29 -14.64 -6.10 5.96
C LEU A 29 -14.97 -4.84 6.77
N ILE A 30 -15.42 -5.04 8.01
CA ILE A 30 -15.71 -3.97 8.97
C ILE A 30 -14.82 -4.24 10.18
N TYR A 31 -13.97 -3.27 10.52
CA TYR A 31 -13.11 -3.33 11.69
C TYR A 31 -13.68 -2.51 12.84
N ASP A 32 -13.32 -2.86 14.08
CA ASP A 32 -13.72 -2.11 15.27
C ASP A 32 -13.05 -0.73 15.34
N SER A 33 -11.81 -0.61 14.84
CA SER A 33 -11.05 0.63 14.82
C SER A 33 -10.20 0.78 13.54
N VAL A 34 -9.84 2.03 13.22
CA VAL A 34 -8.96 2.35 12.09
C VAL A 34 -7.52 1.90 12.34
N GLU A 35 -7.05 1.82 13.59
CA GLU A 35 -5.71 1.28 13.85
C GLU A 35 -5.63 -0.22 13.53
N ASN A 36 -6.67 -0.97 13.89
CA ASN A 36 -6.76 -2.40 13.55
C ASN A 36 -6.77 -2.58 12.03
N ALA A 37 -7.55 -1.77 11.30
CA ALA A 37 -7.53 -1.77 9.85
C ALA A 37 -6.13 -1.51 9.28
N LYS A 38 -5.41 -0.49 9.77
CA LYS A 38 -4.03 -0.18 9.32
C LYS A 38 -3.03 -1.30 9.59
N LYS A 39 -3.23 -2.08 10.64
CA LYS A 39 -2.33 -3.20 11.02
C LYS A 39 -2.53 -4.43 10.14
N TYR A 40 -3.78 -4.78 9.82
CA TYR A 40 -4.11 -6.04 9.17
C TYR A 40 -4.37 -5.93 7.66
N GLU A 41 -4.82 -4.77 7.16
CA GLU A 41 -5.11 -4.62 5.73
C GLU A 41 -3.84 -4.51 4.87
N PRO A 42 -3.82 -5.12 3.68
CA PRO A 42 -2.77 -4.89 2.71
C PRO A 42 -2.65 -3.41 2.33
N LYS A 43 -1.40 -2.92 2.21
CA LYS A 43 -1.07 -1.51 1.94
C LYS A 43 -1.81 -0.91 0.74
N TYR A 44 -2.08 -1.67 -0.32
CA TYR A 44 -2.74 -1.14 -1.51
C TYR A 44 -4.19 -0.71 -1.26
N ARG A 45 -4.89 -1.35 -0.32
CA ARG A 45 -6.26 -0.98 0.07
C ARG A 45 -6.26 0.26 0.94
N LEU A 46 -5.31 0.35 1.86
CA LEU A 46 -5.11 1.55 2.68
C LEU A 46 -4.84 2.79 1.82
N ILE A 47 -4.04 2.65 0.76
CA ILE A 47 -3.78 3.74 -0.20
C ILE A 47 -5.07 4.12 -0.95
N ARG A 48 -5.86 3.14 -1.41
CA ARG A 48 -7.11 3.40 -2.13
C ARG A 48 -8.15 4.12 -1.25
N ASN A 49 -8.17 3.80 0.04
CA ASN A 49 -9.05 4.43 1.03
C ASN A 49 -8.46 5.73 1.63
N GLY A 50 -7.33 6.23 1.13
CA GLY A 50 -6.73 7.48 1.60
C GLY A 50 -6.03 7.43 2.97
N LEU A 51 -5.90 6.25 3.57
CA LEU A 51 -5.30 6.06 4.90
C LEU A 51 -3.77 5.91 4.87
N ASN A 52 -3.18 5.81 3.67
CA ASN A 52 -1.74 5.72 3.48
C ASN A 52 -1.33 6.39 2.16
N THR A 53 -0.09 6.87 2.09
CA THR A 53 0.45 7.48 0.88
C THR A 53 1.19 6.47 0.02
N LYS A 54 1.02 6.61 -1.30
CA LYS A 54 1.78 5.83 -2.27
C LYS A 54 3.20 6.36 -2.34
N VAL A 55 4.17 5.48 -2.16
CA VAL A 55 5.59 5.83 -2.37
C VAL A 55 5.92 5.56 -3.84
N GLU A 56 6.15 6.62 -4.59
CA GLU A 56 6.51 6.52 -6.01
C GLU A 56 8.02 6.38 -6.16
N LYS A 57 8.48 5.15 -6.34
CA LYS A 57 9.89 4.84 -6.62
C LYS A 57 9.99 3.78 -7.71
N SER A 58 10.81 4.04 -8.72
CA SER A 58 11.07 3.07 -9.77
C SER A 58 11.97 1.93 -9.26
N ARG A 59 11.55 0.68 -9.50
CA ARG A 59 12.35 -0.51 -9.16
C ARG A 59 13.69 -0.53 -9.89
N LYS A 60 13.76 0.05 -11.10
CA LYS A 60 15.00 0.15 -11.89
C LYS A 60 16.02 1.05 -11.18
N GLN A 61 15.62 2.27 -10.82
CA GLN A 61 16.48 3.24 -10.12
C GLN A 61 17.01 2.70 -8.80
N LEU A 62 16.16 2.01 -8.02
CA LEU A 62 16.57 1.39 -6.75
C LEU A 62 17.62 0.28 -6.96
N LYS A 63 17.45 -0.56 -7.98
CA LYS A 63 18.39 -1.64 -8.30
C LYS A 63 19.72 -1.10 -8.83
N GLU A 64 19.69 -0.09 -9.70
CA GLU A 64 20.88 0.57 -10.22
C GLU A 64 21.67 1.28 -9.11
N ARG A 65 21.00 2.02 -8.22
CA ARG A 65 21.63 2.61 -7.02
C ARG A 65 22.31 1.54 -6.17
N LYS A 66 21.61 0.42 -5.88
CA LYS A 66 22.17 -0.70 -5.12
C LYS A 66 23.41 -1.30 -5.80
N ASN A 67 23.37 -1.50 -7.11
CA ASN A 67 24.48 -2.09 -7.86
C ASN A 67 25.69 -1.15 -7.96
N ARG A 68 25.50 0.17 -8.08
CA ARG A 68 26.59 1.16 -8.01
C ARG A 68 27.22 1.20 -6.62
N ALA A 69 26.41 1.23 -5.57
CA ALA A 69 26.89 1.24 -4.18
C ALA A 69 27.68 -0.02 -3.79
N LYS A 70 27.42 -1.17 -4.43
CA LYS A 70 28.18 -2.41 -4.21
C LYS A 70 29.61 -2.36 -4.75
N LYS A 71 29.91 -1.51 -5.74
CA LYS A 71 31.25 -1.39 -6.34
C LYS A 71 32.21 -0.58 -5.47
N ILE A 72 31.69 0.26 -4.57
CA ILE A 72 32.47 1.17 -3.72
C ILE A 72 32.70 0.51 -2.35
N ARG A 73 33.88 0.69 -1.76
CA ARG A 73 34.29 0.11 -0.47
C ARG A 73 34.85 1.19 0.48
N GLY A 74 34.87 0.89 1.77
CA GLY A 74 35.44 1.78 2.81
C GLY A 74 34.70 3.12 2.94
N VAL A 75 35.42 4.15 3.35
CA VAL A 75 34.90 5.52 3.60
C VAL A 75 34.13 6.08 2.40
N LYS A 76 34.63 5.83 1.18
CA LYS A 76 33.99 6.26 -0.08
C LYS A 76 32.56 5.75 -0.26
N LYS A 77 32.21 4.61 0.35
CA LYS A 77 30.84 4.06 0.28
C LYS A 77 29.87 4.84 1.16
N VAL A 78 30.35 5.31 2.32
CA VAL A 78 29.57 6.11 3.27
C VAL A 78 29.33 7.50 2.67
N GLU A 79 30.36 8.12 2.09
CA GLU A 79 30.25 9.38 1.35
C GLU A 79 29.23 9.29 0.20
N TYR A 80 29.32 8.24 -0.63
CA TYR A 80 28.36 8.00 -1.72
C TYR A 80 26.91 7.77 -1.24
N ALA A 81 26.74 7.21 -0.03
CA ALA A 81 25.42 7.02 0.56
C ALA A 81 24.84 8.33 1.12
N MET A 82 25.69 9.23 1.63
CA MET A 82 25.28 10.55 2.13
C MET A 82 25.01 11.56 1.02
N SER A 83 25.69 11.44 -0.13
CA SER A 83 25.51 12.36 -1.26
C SER A 83 24.23 12.11 -2.09
N LEU A 84 23.36 11.18 -1.68
CA LEU A 84 22.25 10.61 -2.47
C LEU A 84 20.95 10.41 -1.69
#